data_AF-A0A7C5GD74-F1
#
_entry.id   AF-A0A7C5GD74-F1
#
_cell.length_a   1.000
_cell.length_b   1.000
_cell.length_c   1.000
_cell.angle_alpha   90.00
_cell.angle_beta   90.00
_cell.angle_gamma   90.00
#
_symmetry.space_group_name_H-M   'P 1'
#
loop_
_entity.id
_entity.type
_entity.pdbx_description
1 polymer ?
#
loop_
_entity_poly.entity_id
_entity_poly.type
_entity_poly.pdbx_seq_one_letter_code
_entity_poly.pdbx_strand_id
1 'polypeptide(L)'
;MEHLHLVLILLAILAFAALSRRLESSLLTMPMLFTAFGWLIGQGGTDLVPMESEHAVVHGIAEFTLILVLFSDASRIDLGTLKKGAGIPARMLLIGMPLTLLLGTLMAHWVSPDQPWALALLVAAILTPTDAALGQAVVESPSVPLRLR
;
A
#
# COMPACT_ATOMS: atom_id res chain seq x y z
N MET A 1 16.18 -4.91 -24.37
CA MET A 1 15.60 -3.79 -23.59
C MET A 1 14.82 -4.32 -22.40
N GLU A 2 13.89 -5.28 -22.57
CA GLU A 2 13.10 -5.88 -21.46
C GLU A 2 13.92 -6.36 -20.25
N HIS A 3 15.07 -7.01 -20.46
CA HIS A 3 15.91 -7.49 -19.36
C HIS A 3 16.55 -6.37 -18.52
N LEU A 4 16.77 -5.17 -19.08
CA LEU A 4 17.38 -4.05 -18.35
C LEU A 4 16.47 -3.54 -17.24
N HIS A 5 15.16 -3.49 -17.47
CA HIS A 5 14.18 -3.06 -16.47
C HIS A 5 14.13 -4.02 -15.29
N LEU A 6 14.14 -5.33 -15.56
CA LEU A 6 14.18 -6.36 -14.52
C LEU A 6 15.48 -6.29 -13.71
N VAL A 7 16.61 -6.05 -14.37
CA VAL A 7 17.89 -5.86 -13.68
C VAL A 7 17.86 -4.63 -12.77
N LEU A 8 17.30 -3.50 -13.23
CA LEU A 8 17.16 -2.29 -12.41
C LEU A 8 16.26 -2.51 -11.19
N ILE A 9 15.12 -3.18 -11.37
CA ILE A 9 14.22 -3.55 -10.26
C ILE A 9 14.94 -4.45 -9.26
N LEU A 10 15.64 -5.48 -9.74
CA LEU A 10 16.38 -6.41 -8.87
C LEU A 10 17.52 -5.70 -8.12
N LEU A 11 18.22 -4.78 -8.79
CA LEU A 11 19.25 -3.94 -8.17
C LEU A 11 18.67 -3.05 -7.07
N ALA A 12 17.49 -2.47 -7.29
CA ALA A 12 16.80 -1.67 -6.29
C ALA A 12 16.40 -2.51 -5.08
N ILE A 13 15.86 -3.71 -5.31
CA ILE A 13 15.53 -4.66 -4.24
C ILE A 13 16.80 -5.04 -3.47
N LEU A 14 17.89 -5.35 -4.16
CA LEU A 14 19.16 -5.72 -3.54
C LEU A 14 19.77 -4.56 -2.73
N ALA A 15 19.75 -3.35 -3.28
CA ALA A 15 20.23 -2.15 -2.61
C ALA A 15 19.40 -1.86 -1.35
N PHE A 16 18.08 -1.98 -1.45
CA PHE A 16 17.18 -1.87 -0.31
C PHE A 16 17.49 -2.93 0.75
N ALA A 17 17.60 -4.20 0.36
CA ALA A 17 17.92 -5.30 1.28
C ALA A 17 19.25 -5.07 2.00
N ALA A 18 20.29 -4.61 1.28
CA ALA A 18 21.59 -4.28 1.85
C ALA A 18 21.56 -3.10 2.84
N LEU A 19 20.64 -2.14 2.62
CA LEU A 19 20.51 -0.94 3.46
C LEU A 19 19.42 -1.05 4.54
N SER A 20 18.63 -2.13 4.52
CA SER A 20 17.46 -2.35 5.39
C SER A 20 17.74 -2.08 6.86
N ARG A 21 18.80 -2.67 7.42
CA ARG A 21 19.21 -2.47 8.83
C ARG A 21 19.53 -1.01 9.18
N ARG A 22 20.07 -0.22 8.24
CA ARG A 22 20.29 1.22 8.48
C ARG A 22 18.99 2.00 8.38
N LEU A 23 18.12 1.62 7.45
CA LEU A 23 16.82 2.25 7.23
C LEU A 23 15.83 1.99 8.37
N GLU A 24 15.97 0.89 9.12
CA GLU A 24 15.18 0.63 10.35
C GLU A 24 15.31 1.74 11.41
N SER A 25 16.43 2.47 11.43
CA SER A 25 16.63 3.61 12.33
C SER A 25 16.15 4.95 11.76
N SER A 26 15.60 4.96 10.55
CA SER A 26 15.13 6.14 9.83
C SER A 26 13.60 6.21 9.78
N LEU A 27 13.06 7.37 9.39
CA LEU A 27 11.64 7.58 9.10
C LEU A 27 11.25 7.11 7.69
N LEU A 28 12.22 6.70 6.87
CA LEU A 28 12.00 6.30 5.48
C LEU A 28 11.48 4.87 5.39
N THR A 29 10.21 4.72 4.97
CA THR A 29 9.57 3.40 4.80
C THR A 29 9.86 2.81 3.42
N MET A 30 9.70 1.48 3.29
CA MET A 30 9.89 0.81 1.99
C MET A 30 9.00 1.41 0.89
N PRO A 31 7.68 1.64 1.12
CA PRO A 31 6.81 2.23 0.10
C PRO A 31 7.30 3.59 -0.40
N MET A 32 7.81 4.46 0.50
CA MET A 32 8.36 5.76 0.10
C MET A 32 9.57 5.62 -0.83
N LEU A 33 10.52 4.74 -0.47
CA LEU A 33 11.75 4.53 -1.25
C LEU A 33 11.46 3.94 -2.62
N PHE A 34 10.65 2.88 -2.70
CA PHE A 34 10.31 2.24 -3.97
C PHE A 34 9.46 3.13 -4.87
N THR A 35 8.54 3.93 -4.30
CA THR A 35 7.74 4.90 -5.07
C THR A 35 8.63 6.01 -5.64
N ALA A 36 9.52 6.59 -4.81
CA ALA A 36 10.45 7.62 -5.26
C ALA A 36 11.42 7.08 -6.31
N PHE A 37 11.97 5.88 -6.12
CA PHE A 37 12.83 5.21 -7.08
C PHE A 37 12.11 4.97 -8.41
N GLY A 38 10.89 4.40 -8.38
CA GLY A 38 10.07 4.17 -9.56
C GLY A 38 9.76 5.46 -10.33
N TRP A 39 9.44 6.53 -9.62
CA TRP A 39 9.22 7.84 -10.21
C TRP A 39 10.48 8.42 -10.87
N LEU A 40 11.65 8.30 -10.23
CA LEU A 40 12.94 8.79 -10.75
C LEU A 40 13.41 8.04 -12.01
N ILE A 41 13.22 6.72 -12.06
CA ILE A 41 13.65 5.92 -13.22
C ILE A 41 12.66 6.00 -14.39
N GLY A 42 11.39 6.30 -14.10
CA GLY A 42 10.33 6.52 -15.10
C GLY A 42 10.24 7.98 -15.53
N GLN A 43 9.01 8.45 -15.71
CA GLN A 43 8.68 9.78 -16.26
C GLN A 43 9.19 10.97 -15.43
N GLY A 44 9.49 10.78 -14.14
CA GLY A 44 9.92 11.85 -13.24
C GLY A 44 11.41 12.18 -13.31
N GLY A 45 12.21 11.37 -14.02
CA GLY A 45 13.65 11.57 -14.12
C GLY A 45 14.22 11.11 -15.45
N THR A 46 14.81 9.92 -15.46
CA THR A 46 15.67 9.47 -16.58
C THR A 46 14.92 8.81 -17.74
N ASP A 47 13.61 8.58 -17.60
CA ASP A 47 12.74 7.92 -18.59
C ASP A 47 13.31 6.59 -19.12
N LEU A 48 14.00 5.85 -18.23
CA LEU A 48 14.60 4.55 -18.55
C LEU A 48 13.54 3.45 -18.65
N VAL A 49 12.35 3.68 -18.07
CA VAL A 49 11.21 2.76 -18.07
C VAL A 49 9.98 3.50 -18.60
N PRO A 50 9.69 3.43 -19.92
CA PRO A 50 8.55 4.12 -20.52
C PRO A 50 7.21 3.57 -20.01
N MET A 51 6.31 4.48 -19.62
CA MET A 51 5.00 4.15 -19.02
C MET A 51 4.02 3.44 -19.97
N GLU A 52 4.20 3.58 -21.29
CA GLU A 52 3.34 2.96 -22.32
C GLU A 52 3.53 1.45 -22.45
N SER A 53 4.52 0.90 -21.78
CA SER A 53 4.74 -0.53 -21.72
C SER A 53 3.68 -1.13 -20.80
N GLU A 54 2.54 -1.54 -21.36
CA GLU A 54 1.58 -2.42 -20.68
C GLU A 54 2.29 -3.72 -20.28
N HIS A 55 2.95 -3.70 -19.12
CA HIS A 55 3.69 -4.84 -18.64
C HIS A 55 2.69 -5.79 -17.98
N ALA A 56 2.04 -6.63 -18.79
CA ALA A 56 1.20 -7.74 -18.33
C ALA A 56 1.89 -8.57 -17.23
N VAL A 57 3.23 -8.64 -17.28
CA VAL A 57 4.08 -9.25 -16.25
C VAL A 57 4.01 -8.51 -14.92
N VAL A 58 4.11 -7.18 -14.90
CA VAL A 58 4.04 -6.37 -13.66
C VAL A 58 2.64 -6.46 -13.07
N HIS A 59 1.60 -6.39 -13.90
CA HIS A 59 0.23 -6.57 -13.45
C HIS A 59 0.03 -7.96 -12.82
N GLY A 60 0.49 -9.01 -13.49
CA GLY A 60 0.44 -10.38 -12.95
C GLY A 60 1.20 -10.52 -11.63
N ILE A 61 2.42 -10.00 -11.54
CA ILE A 61 3.21 -10.01 -10.29
C ILE A 61 2.45 -9.27 -9.17
N ALA A 62 1.89 -8.10 -9.45
CA ALA A 62 1.14 -7.33 -8.46
C ALA A 62 -0.12 -8.06 -8.00
N GLU A 63 -0.88 -8.66 -8.92
CA GLU A 63 -2.07 -9.44 -8.62
C GLU A 63 -1.74 -10.68 -7.77
N PHE A 64 -0.76 -11.49 -8.18
CA PHE A 64 -0.33 -12.65 -7.39
C PHE A 64 0.22 -12.24 -6.02
N THR A 65 1.00 -11.16 -5.95
CA THR A 65 1.51 -10.64 -4.69
C THR A 65 0.37 -10.20 -3.78
N LEU A 66 -0.63 -9.48 -4.31
CA LEU A 66 -1.79 -9.03 -3.54
C LEU A 66 -2.60 -10.23 -3.02
N ILE A 67 -2.83 -11.25 -3.85
CA ILE A 67 -3.50 -12.49 -3.44
C ILE A 67 -2.74 -13.14 -2.28
N LEU A 68 -1.42 -13.30 -2.42
CA LEU A 68 -0.58 -13.93 -1.40
C LEU A 68 -0.55 -13.13 -0.10
N VAL A 69 -0.41 -11.80 -0.17
CA VAL A 69 -0.38 -10.93 1.01
C VAL A 69 -1.73 -10.98 1.74
N LEU A 70 -2.85 -10.78 1.03
CA LEU A 70 -4.19 -10.83 1.63
C LEU A 70 -4.50 -12.21 2.23
N PHE A 71 -4.12 -13.29 1.55
CA PHE A 71 -4.28 -14.64 2.08
C PHE A 71 -3.41 -14.88 3.31
N SER A 72 -2.15 -14.46 3.27
CA SER A 72 -1.21 -14.63 4.37
C SER A 72 -1.68 -13.85 5.61
N ASP A 73 -2.15 -12.62 5.43
CA ASP A 73 -2.72 -11.83 6.52
C ASP A 73 -3.99 -12.46 7.08
N ALA A 74 -4.92 -12.91 6.22
CA ALA A 74 -6.13 -13.60 6.66
C ALA A 74 -5.81 -14.89 7.44
N SER A 75 -4.78 -15.64 7.03
CA SER A 75 -4.38 -16.90 7.69
C SER A 75 -3.81 -16.72 9.10
N ARG A 76 -3.32 -15.52 9.43
CA ARG A 76 -2.77 -15.19 10.75
C ARG A 76 -3.84 -14.78 11.77
N ILE A 77 -5.08 -14.53 11.34
CA ILE A 77 -6.15 -14.05 12.22
C ILE A 77 -6.67 -15.18 13.10
N ASP A 78 -6.59 -15.01 14.42
CA ASP A 78 -7.25 -15.90 15.38
C ASP A 78 -8.74 -15.50 15.55
N LEU A 79 -9.62 -16.35 15.01
CA LEU A 79 -11.07 -16.14 15.07
C LEU A 79 -11.62 -16.16 16.51
N GLY A 80 -10.96 -16.84 17.43
CA GLY A 80 -11.36 -16.94 18.84
C GLY A 80 -11.11 -15.64 19.60
N THR A 81 -9.98 -14.97 19.36
CA THR A 81 -9.72 -13.64 19.92
C THR A 81 -10.54 -12.57 19.23
N LEU A 82 -10.71 -12.66 17.90
CA LEU A 82 -11.56 -11.74 17.14
C LEU A 82 -13.00 -11.73 17.68
N LYS A 83 -13.61 -12.89 17.93
CA LYS A 83 -14.98 -12.96 18.50
C LYS A 83 -15.11 -12.27 19.85
N LYS A 84 -14.07 -12.27 20.69
CA LYS A 84 -14.07 -11.63 22.02
C LYS A 84 -13.87 -10.11 21.94
N GLY A 85 -13.25 -9.60 20.87
CA GLY A 85 -12.87 -8.19 20.70
C GLY A 85 -13.41 -7.52 19.43
N ALA A 86 -14.38 -8.12 18.74
CA ALA A 86 -14.79 -7.70 17.39
C ALA A 86 -15.41 -6.29 17.30
N GLY A 87 -15.78 -5.68 18.42
CA GLY A 87 -16.52 -4.41 18.42
C GLY A 87 -15.80 -3.26 17.72
N ILE A 88 -14.48 -3.11 17.94
CA ILE A 88 -13.70 -2.04 17.30
C ILE A 88 -13.46 -2.33 15.81
N PRO A 89 -12.93 -3.51 15.40
CA PRO A 89 -12.76 -3.83 13.99
C PRO A 89 -14.07 -3.78 13.20
N ALA A 90 -15.19 -4.27 13.77
CA ALA A 90 -16.48 -4.23 13.11
C ALA A 90 -17.00 -2.81 12.89
N ARG A 91 -16.82 -1.90 13.87
CA ARG A 91 -17.18 -0.48 13.70
C ARG A 91 -16.29 0.22 12.67
N MET A 92 -15.00 -0.09 12.65
CA MET A 92 -14.09 0.46 11.63
C MET A 92 -14.49 -0.02 10.22
N LEU A 93 -14.85 -1.30 10.07
CA LEU A 93 -15.24 -1.88 8.79
C LEU A 93 -16.65 -1.44 8.33
N LEU A 94 -17.64 -1.47 9.21
CA LEU A 94 -19.05 -1.24 8.83
C LEU A 94 -19.47 0.23 8.90
N ILE A 95 -18.71 1.08 9.60
CA ILE A 95 -19.04 2.50 9.76
C ILE A 95 -17.87 3.35 9.25
N GLY A 96 -16.66 3.10 9.74
CA GLY A 96 -15.47 3.88 9.38
C GLY A 96 -15.17 3.84 7.87
N MET A 97 -15.11 2.65 7.28
CA MET A 97 -14.80 2.46 5.87
C MET A 97 -15.89 3.07 4.96
N PRO A 98 -17.21 2.84 5.14
CA PRO A 98 -18.22 3.52 4.33
C PRO A 98 -18.21 5.04 4.47
N LEU A 99 -17.99 5.58 5.67
CA LEU A 99 -17.88 7.03 5.86
C LEU A 99 -16.65 7.59 5.16
N THR A 100 -15.51 6.90 5.24
CA THR A 100 -14.28 7.30 4.56
C THR A 100 -14.45 7.25 3.04
N LEU A 101 -15.12 6.22 2.53
CA LEU A 101 -15.46 6.09 1.11
C LEU A 101 -16.36 7.24 0.65
N LEU A 102 -17.40 7.58 1.43
CA LEU A 102 -18.31 8.68 1.12
C LEU A 102 -17.57 10.03 1.12
N LEU A 103 -16.84 10.33 2.18
CA LEU A 103 -16.08 11.58 2.31
C LEU A 103 -14.98 11.68 1.26
N GLY A 104 -14.29 10.58 0.98
CA GLY A 104 -13.28 10.49 -0.09
C GLY A 104 -13.89 10.73 -1.47
N THR A 105 -15.07 10.19 -1.74
CA THR A 105 -15.79 10.41 -3.01
C THR A 105 -16.18 11.87 -3.17
N LEU A 106 -16.71 12.50 -2.11
CA LEU A 106 -17.06 13.91 -2.11
C LEU A 106 -15.82 14.79 -2.31
N MET A 107 -14.70 14.48 -1.65
CA MET A 107 -13.44 15.18 -1.82
C MET A 107 -12.90 15.03 -3.25
N ALA A 108 -12.89 13.81 -3.79
CA ALA A 108 -12.40 13.55 -5.14
C ALA A 108 -13.24 14.26 -6.21
N HIS A 109 -14.57 14.26 -6.05
CA HIS A 109 -15.47 15.01 -6.93
C HIS A 109 -15.28 16.53 -6.77
N TRP A 110 -15.04 17.03 -5.56
CA TRP A 110 -14.77 18.45 -5.34
C TRP A 110 -13.46 18.92 -5.99
N VAL A 111 -12.41 18.09 -5.98
CA VAL A 111 -11.13 18.40 -6.65
C VAL A 111 -11.26 18.35 -8.17
N SER A 112 -12.06 17.42 -8.71
CA SER A 112 -12.28 17.24 -10.15
C SER A 112 -13.77 17.21 -10.49
N PRO A 113 -14.47 18.36 -10.49
CA PRO A 113 -15.94 18.43 -10.62
C PRO A 113 -16.46 17.95 -11.98
N ASP A 114 -15.66 18.11 -13.04
CA ASP A 114 -16.05 17.75 -14.40
C ASP A 114 -16.06 16.24 -14.65
N GLN A 115 -15.53 15.44 -13.71
CA GLN A 115 -15.42 14.00 -13.88
C GLN A 115 -16.62 13.21 -13.33
N PRO A 116 -16.91 12.03 -13.92
CA PRO A 116 -18.01 11.19 -13.47
C PRO A 116 -17.88 10.81 -12.00
N TRP A 117 -19.01 10.77 -11.29
CA TRP A 117 -19.09 10.29 -9.90
C TRP A 117 -18.50 8.89 -9.72
N ALA A 118 -18.59 8.03 -10.74
CA ALA A 118 -17.98 6.71 -10.73
C ALA A 118 -16.45 6.76 -10.59
N LEU A 119 -15.78 7.73 -11.22
CA LEU A 119 -14.33 7.89 -11.10
C LEU A 119 -13.94 8.40 -9.70
N ALA A 120 -14.68 9.36 -9.16
CA ALA A 120 -14.47 9.84 -7.80
C ALA A 120 -14.65 8.72 -6.76
N LEU A 121 -15.68 7.88 -6.95
CA LEU A 121 -15.93 6.70 -6.11
C LEU A 121 -14.80 5.67 -6.24
N LEU A 122 -14.31 5.43 -7.45
CA LEU A 122 -13.19 4.50 -7.70
C LEU A 122 -11.91 4.97 -6.99
N VAL A 123 -11.55 6.25 -7.13
CA VAL A 123 -10.38 6.83 -6.45
C VAL A 123 -10.52 6.70 -4.93
N ALA A 124 -11.71 7.04 -4.40
CA ALA A 124 -11.98 6.88 -2.98
C ALA A 124 -11.87 5.40 -2.54
N ALA A 125 -12.39 4.46 -3.34
CA ALA A 125 -12.34 3.04 -3.05
C ALA A 125 -10.91 2.47 -3.05
N ILE A 126 -10.03 3.00 -3.90
CA ILE A 126 -8.61 2.62 -3.93
C ILE A 126 -7.86 3.18 -2.72
N LEU A 127 -8.20 4.39 -2.25
CA LEU A 127 -7.52 5.07 -1.15
C LEU A 127 -8.05 4.73 0.25
N THR A 128 -9.26 4.20 0.35
CA THR A 128 -9.91 3.91 1.64
C THR A 128 -9.26 2.75 2.43
N PRO A 129 -8.89 1.61 1.80
CA PRO A 129 -8.21 0.52 2.50
C PRO A 129 -6.89 0.98 3.12
N THR A 130 -6.60 0.53 4.33
CA THR A 130 -5.37 0.88 5.06
C THR A 130 -4.40 -0.30 5.06
N ASP A 131 -3.10 -0.01 4.93
CA ASP A 131 -2.04 -1.02 4.94
C ASP A 131 -1.70 -1.44 6.38
N ALA A 132 -1.93 -2.71 6.67
CA ALA A 132 -1.65 -3.31 7.97
C ALA A 132 -0.14 -3.35 8.28
N ALA A 133 0.73 -3.49 7.28
CA ALA A 133 2.18 -3.59 7.48
C ALA A 133 2.77 -2.28 8.04
N LEU A 134 2.28 -1.13 7.56
CA LEU A 134 2.67 0.18 8.10
C LEU A 134 2.13 0.39 9.53
N GLY A 135 0.95 -0.15 9.83
CA GLY A 135 0.36 -0.11 11.17
C GLY A 135 1.09 -1.01 12.18
N GLN A 136 1.49 -2.21 11.78
CA GLN A 136 2.18 -3.18 12.64
C GLN A 136 3.50 -2.62 13.19
N ALA A 137 4.29 -1.91 12.37
CA ALA A 137 5.52 -1.27 12.83
C ALA A 137 5.30 -0.29 13.99
N VAL A 138 4.14 0.38 14.03
CA VAL A 138 3.78 1.29 15.14
C VAL A 138 3.36 0.49 16.38
N VAL A 139 2.52 -0.53 16.20
CA VAL A 139 1.99 -1.39 17.26
C VAL A 139 3.10 -2.18 17.97
N GLU A 140 4.12 -2.61 17.24
CA GLU A 140 5.27 -3.32 17.79
C GLU A 140 6.25 -2.40 18.55
N SER A 141 6.14 -1.07 18.38
CA SER A 141 7.06 -0.11 19.01
C SER A 141 7.00 -0.16 20.55
N PRO A 142 8.16 -0.23 21.24
CA PRO A 142 8.25 -0.13 22.71
C PRO A 142 7.60 1.13 23.30
N SER A 143 7.45 2.19 22.49
CA SER A 143 6.86 3.46 22.91
C SER A 143 5.32 3.43 22.99
N VAL A 144 4.67 2.39 22.44
CA VAL A 144 3.19 2.27 22.46
C VAL A 144 2.74 1.52 23.72
N PRO A 145 1.75 2.03 24.48
CA PRO A 145 1.23 1.37 25.67
C PRO A 145 0.72 -0.05 25.37
N LEU A 146 0.99 -1.03 26.25
CA LEU A 146 0.63 -2.45 26.08
C LEU A 146 -0.84 -2.73 25.77
N ARG A 147 -1.75 -1.80 26.06
CA ARG A 147 -3.19 -1.92 25.75
C ARG A 147 -3.55 -1.60 24.30
N LEU A 148 -2.65 -0.91 23.58
CA LEU A 148 -2.80 -0.46 22.19
C LEU A 148 -1.82 -1.19 21.25
N ARG A 149 -0.98 -2.08 21.80
CA ARG A 149 -0.15 -3.03 21.07
C ARG A 149 -0.96 -4.29 20.75
#